data_AF-R5GHP0-F1
#
_entry.id   AF-R5GHP0-F1
#
_cell.length_a   1.000
_cell.length_b   1.000
_cell.length_c   1.000
_cell.angle_alpha   90.00
_cell.angle_beta   90.00
_cell.angle_gamma   90.00
#
_symmetry.space_group_name_H-M   'P 1'
#
loop_
_entity.id
_entity.type
_entity.pdbx_description
1 polymer ?
#
loop_
_entity_poly.entity_id
_entity_poly.type
_entity_poly.pdbx_seq_one_letter_code
_entity_poly.pdbx_strand_id
1 'polypeptide(L)' 'MSAFRRFAVNRLHLPDGRVLPNHVIECRDGRVTAYFPLTEELPSTEWLGGDYYLGEAE' A
#
# COMPACT_ATOMS: atom_id res chain seq x y z
N MET A 1 6.05 20.66 -3.08
CA MET A 1 6.79 19.46 -2.63
C MET A 1 5.80 18.32 -2.68
N SER A 2 6.06 17.30 -3.50
CA SER A 2 5.17 16.14 -3.62
C SER A 2 5.35 15.25 -2.38
N ALA A 3 4.24 14.88 -1.73
CA ALA A 3 4.29 14.09 -0.50
C ALA A 3 4.41 12.60 -0.84
N PHE A 4 5.60 12.03 -0.68
CA PHE A 4 5.82 10.58 -0.79
C PHE A 4 5.53 9.92 0.56
N ARG A 5 4.67 8.90 0.54
CA ARG A 5 4.39 8.05 1.69
C ARG A 5 4.51 6.59 1.28
N ARG A 6 5.13 5.78 2.13
CA ARG A 6 5.22 4.34 1.96
C ARG A 6 4.80 3.66 3.25
N PHE A 7 3.89 2.69 3.15
CA PHE A 7 3.38 1.97 4.31
C PHE A 7 3.04 0.52 3.98
N ALA A 8 3.14 -0.35 4.98
CA ALA A 8 2.83 -1.77 4.92
C ALA A 8 1.50 -2.08 5.60
N VAL A 9 0.74 -3.02 5.01
CA VAL A 9 -0.57 -3.47 5.48
C VAL A 9 -0.62 -5.00 5.52
N ASN A 10 -1.44 -5.56 6.41
CA ASN A 10 -1.61 -7.01 6.50
C ASN A 10 -2.44 -7.56 5.33
N ARG A 11 -3.43 -6.79 4.86
CA ARG A 11 -4.36 -7.19 3.81
C ARG A 11 -4.62 -6.02 2.85
N LEU A 12 -4.23 -6.19 1.60
CA LEU A 12 -4.53 -5.26 0.51
C LEU A 12 -5.71 -5.82 -0.31
N HIS A 13 -6.85 -5.14 -0.28
CA HIS A 13 -8.02 -5.46 -1.07
C HIS A 13 -7.93 -4.75 -2.42
N LEU A 14 -7.95 -5.52 -3.50
CA LEU A 14 -7.95 -5.03 -4.87
C LEU A 14 -9.39 -4.84 -5.38
N PRO A 15 -9.61 -3.95 -6.37
CA PRO A 15 -10.93 -3.70 -6.94
C PRO A 15 -11.52 -4.93 -7.66
N ASP A 16 -10.68 -5.88 -8.07
CA ASP A 16 -11.10 -7.15 -8.66
C ASP A 16 -11.57 -8.19 -7.61
N GLY A 17 -11.62 -7.81 -6.33
CA GLY A 17 -12.03 -8.66 -5.21
C GLY A 17 -10.92 -9.55 -4.64
N ARG A 18 -9.70 -9.51 -5.18
CA ARG A 18 -8.57 -10.23 -4.60
C ARG A 18 -8.08 -9.56 -3.32
N VAL A 19 -7.59 -10.38 -2.40
CA VAL A 19 -6.95 -9.91 -1.16
C VAL A 19 -5.50 -10.39 -1.15
N LEU A 20 -4.56 -9.45 -1.16
CA LEU A 20 -3.14 -9.72 -1.13
C LEU A 20 -2.61 -9.57 0.31
N PRO A 21 -2.00 -10.59 0.92
CA PRO A 21 -1.46 -10.50 2.27
C PRO A 21 -0.11 -9.80 2.29
N ASN A 22 0.18 -9.06 3.37
CA ASN A 22 1.47 -8.40 3.64
C ASN A 22 2.03 -7.66 2.43
N HIS A 23 1.47 -6.49 2.14
CA HIS A 23 1.86 -5.68 0.99
C HIS A 23 2.29 -4.28 1.43
N VAL A 24 3.29 -3.75 0.72
CA VAL A 24 3.71 -2.37 0.80
C VAL A 24 2.97 -1.58 -0.25
N ILE A 25 2.54 -0.38 0.11
CA ILE A 25 1.84 0.57 -0.73
C ILE A 25 2.68 1.84 -0.78
N GLU A 26 2.94 2.33 -1.98
CA GLU A 26 3.56 3.62 -2.23
C GLU A 26 2.51 4.61 -2.71
N CYS A 27 2.46 5.76 -2.04
CA CYS A 27 1.61 6.88 -2.41
C CYS A 27 2.44 8.11 -2.73
N ARG A 28 2.05 8.83 -3.78
CA ARG A 28 2.51 10.18 -4.10
C ARG A 28 1.33 11.10 -4.23
N ASP A 29 1.36 12.22 -3.50
CA ASP A 29 0.29 13.23 -3.51
C ASP A 29 -1.10 12.63 -3.24
N GLY A 30 -1.16 11.69 -2.29
CA GLY A 30 -2.39 11.00 -1.90
C GLY A 30 -2.85 9.89 -2.85
N ARG A 31 -2.16 9.68 -3.99
CA ARG A 31 -2.50 8.64 -4.96
C ARG A 31 -1.55 7.46 -4.86
N VAL A 32 -2.09 6.24 -4.87
CA VAL A 32 -1.27 5.01 -4.94
C VAL A 32 -0.56 4.96 -6.28
N THR A 33 0.77 4.87 -6.25
CA THR A 33 1.62 4.75 -7.44
C THR A 33 2.12 3.33 -7.64
N ALA A 34 2.25 2.55 -6.56
CA ALA A 34 2.69 1.16 -6.63
C ALA A 34 2.24 0.38 -5.39
N TYR A 35 2.14 -0.94 -5.54
CA TYR A 35 2.06 -1.87 -4.43
C TYR A 35 2.84 -3.14 -4.76
N PHE A 36 3.45 -3.76 -3.76
CA PHE A 36 4.27 -4.96 -3.93
C PHE A 36 4.33 -5.76 -2.62
N PRO A 37 4.60 -7.09 -2.68
CA PRO A 37 4.67 -7.92 -1.48
C PRO A 37 5.79 -7.45 -0.55
N LEU A 38 5.49 -7.39 0.74
CA LEU A 38 6.48 -7.16 1.79
C LEU A 38 7.26 -8.46 2.03
N THR A 39 8.43 -8.58 1.40
CA THR A 39 9.31 -9.75 1.55
C THR A 39 10.38 -9.57 2.62
N GLU A 40 10.75 -8.33 2.90
CA GLU A 40 11.78 -7.94 3.86
C GLU A 40 11.44 -6.59 4.50
N GLU A 41 12.12 -6.25 5.59
CA GLU A 41 11.98 -4.94 6.22
C GLU A 41 12.55 -3.85 5.31
N LEU A 42 11.73 -2.87 4.93
CA LEU A 42 12.14 -1.80 4.03
C LEU A 42 12.30 -0.47 4.78
N PRO A 43 13.38 0.28 4.53
CA PRO A 43 13.58 1.58 5.15
C PRO A 43 12.47 2.56 4.75
N SER A 44 12.12 3.45 5.67
CA SER A 44 11.09 4.48 5.47
C SER A 44 9.71 3.92 5.09
N THR A 45 9.39 2.72 5.60
CA THR A 45 8.07 2.11 5.48
C THR A 45 7.36 2.14 6.83
N GLU A 46 6.23 2.84 6.91
CA GLU A 46 5.39 2.82 8.10
C GLU A 46 4.58 1.53 8.16
N TRP A 47 4.47 0.91 9.34
CA TRP A 47 3.55 -0.21 9.51
C TRP A 47 2.16 0.31 9.87
N LEU A 48 1.26 0.37 8.90
CA LEU A 48 -0.12 0.76 9.14
C LEU A 48 -0.92 -0.41 9.74
N GLY A 49 -0.56 -1.62 9.33
CA GLY A 49 -1.26 -2.85 9.71
C GLY A 49 -2.69 -2.92 9.15
N GLY A 50 -3.38 -4.02 9.45
CA GLY A 50 -4.81 -4.17 9.14
C GLY A 50 -5.13 -4.26 7.64
N ASP A 51 -6.26 -3.68 7.26
CA ASP A 51 -6.84 -3.73 5.91
C ASP A 51 -6.68 -2.41 5.17
N TYR A 52 -6.33 -2.48 3.90
CA TYR A 52 -6.33 -1.34 2.99
C TYR A 52 -7.07 -1.69 1.71
N TYR A 53 -7.96 -0.80 1.30
CA TYR A 53 -8.79 -0.96 0.12
C TYR A 53 -8.24 -0.07 -0.99
N LEU A 54 -7.76 -0.69 -2.05
CA LEU A 54 -7.34 0.03 -3.25
C LEU A 54 -8.62 0.50 -3.97
N GLY A 55 -9.00 1.76 -3.73
CA GLY A 55 -10.08 2.41 -4.47
C GLY A 55 -9.70 2.57 -5.93
N GLU A 56 -10.69 2.47 -6.82
CA GLU A 56 -10.49 2.89 -8.21
C GLU A 56 -10.08 4.37 -8.19
N ALA A 57 -8.93 4.69 -8.76
CA ALA A 57 -8.55 6.07 -8.96
C ALA A 57 -9.56 6.66 -9.96
N GLU A 58 -10.52 7.45 -9.47
CA GLU A 58 -11.40 8.27 -10.31
C GLU A 58 -10.61 9.14 -11.28
#